data_AF-A0A1G8MFR8-F1
#
_entry.id   AF-A0A1G8MFR8-F1
#
_cell.length_a   1.000
_cell.length_b   1.000
_cell.length_c   1.000
_cell.angle_alpha   90.00
_cell.angle_beta   90.00
_cell.angle_gamma   90.00
#
_symmetry.space_group_name_H-M   'P 1'
#
loop_
_entity.id
_entity.type
_entity.pdbx_description
1 polymer ?
#
loop_
_entity_poly.entity_id
_entity_poly.type
_entity_poly.pdbx_seq_one_letter_code
_entity_poly.pdbx_strand_id
1 'polypeptide(L)'
;MNTVAPATLPAGGNYIIVSQVESNRVVYFTDNPEYRPPMNGRWYWVGTYVGILPSAMTLRNCWAWRFNGQVFSGTAEEPVPALETSSLDGEKASLLRALSEKIESVRAPFMPSCLFGELARREKLKEARDYLARAKGRVPEEEKFELLEAVAVARGCAMWQAARLIVIKAEETERVVKESERFREKMNQAIAAAGNQATLLELRERLLEASFPGLSTRFESDADRMEPVNHQGVLGEVHRRHEMSRLKAQLRETINRKRRLNHSDYIGNDELVRHKALLARSLLENGGKPREREDYSILESYAVARGLPLAKAAVLLASAVGANWERLTSTERIKDTILARIDAITTLGDIDDIEEMIAVI
;
A
#
# COMPACT_ATOMS: atom_id res chain seq x y z
N MET A 1 41.87 46.28 -35.38
CA MET A 1 42.68 45.05 -35.27
C MET A 1 43.31 45.05 -33.88
N ASN A 2 42.72 44.32 -32.93
CA ASN A 2 43.35 44.04 -31.63
C ASN A 2 43.59 42.54 -31.57
N THR A 3 44.85 42.17 -31.78
CA THR A 3 45.39 40.83 -31.61
C THR A 3 45.50 40.58 -30.11
N VAL A 4 44.53 39.82 -29.56
CA VAL A 4 44.61 39.31 -28.20
C VAL A 4 45.44 38.03 -28.23
N ALA A 5 46.52 38.02 -27.45
CA ALA A 5 47.42 36.88 -27.29
C ALA A 5 46.67 35.63 -26.78
N PRO A 6 47.10 34.42 -27.16
CA PRO A 6 46.51 33.19 -26.66
C PRO A 6 46.77 33.10 -25.16
N ALA A 7 45.73 33.25 -24.35
CA ALA A 7 45.77 32.93 -22.94
C ALA A 7 46.07 31.43 -22.80
N THR A 8 47.22 31.12 -22.20
CA THR A 8 47.58 29.80 -21.71
C THR A 8 46.44 29.22 -20.88
N LEU A 9 45.80 28.17 -21.40
CA LEU A 9 44.74 27.42 -20.73
C LEU A 9 45.30 26.71 -19.48
N PRO A 10 44.64 26.80 -18.30
CA PRO A 10 44.98 25.96 -17.17
C PRO A 10 44.66 24.49 -17.48
N ALA A 11 45.49 23.58 -16.97
CA ALA A 11 45.38 22.13 -17.15
C ALA A 11 43.95 21.62 -16.87
N GLY A 12 43.35 20.93 -17.85
CA GLY A 12 41.99 20.39 -17.74
C GLY A 12 41.89 19.36 -16.60
N GLY A 13 40.88 19.53 -15.74
CA GLY A 13 40.55 18.57 -14.69
C GLY A 13 39.75 17.39 -15.25
N ASN A 14 39.86 16.22 -14.61
CA ASN A 14 38.98 15.09 -14.87
C ASN A 14 37.84 15.12 -13.85
N TYR A 15 36.61 15.21 -14.32
CA TYR A 15 35.42 15.32 -13.50
C TYR A 15 34.47 14.16 -13.75
N ILE A 16 33.84 13.66 -12.70
CA ILE A 16 32.67 12.80 -12.76
C ILE A 16 31.44 13.72 -12.72
N ILE A 17 30.62 13.66 -13.76
CA ILE A 17 29.37 14.40 -13.89
C ILE A 17 28.20 13.45 -13.71
N VAL A 18 27.30 13.76 -12.78
CA VAL A 18 26.04 13.05 -12.58
C VAL A 18 24.92 13.90 -13.17
N SER A 19 24.22 13.38 -14.17
CA SER A 19 23.08 14.07 -14.80
C SER A 19 21.81 13.23 -14.73
N GLN A 20 20.65 13.89 -14.78
CA GLN A 20 19.36 13.22 -14.87
C GLN A 20 19.09 12.78 -16.32
N VAL A 21 18.66 11.54 -16.52
CA VAL A 21 18.49 10.93 -17.86
C VAL A 21 17.44 11.65 -18.73
N GLU A 22 16.34 12.13 -18.13
CA GLU A 22 15.24 12.74 -18.90
C GLU A 22 15.54 14.17 -19.35
N SER A 23 16.29 14.94 -18.56
CA SER A 23 16.47 16.37 -18.73
C SER A 23 17.90 16.78 -19.09
N ASN A 24 18.84 15.82 -19.02
CA ASN A 24 20.29 16.02 -19.09
C ASN A 24 20.82 17.07 -18.12
N ARG A 25 20.06 17.47 -17.09
CA ARG A 25 20.51 18.44 -16.09
C ARG A 25 21.57 17.83 -15.19
N VAL A 26 22.61 18.61 -14.90
CA VAL A 26 23.68 18.19 -13.98
C VAL A 26 23.16 18.30 -12.56
N VAL A 27 23.14 17.19 -11.85
CA VAL A 27 22.69 17.11 -10.46
C VAL A 27 23.87 17.26 -9.51
N TYR A 28 25.03 16.75 -9.92
CA TYR A 28 26.25 16.78 -9.13
C TYR A 28 27.48 16.64 -10.02
N PHE A 29 28.62 17.18 -9.58
CA PHE A 29 29.90 16.91 -10.21
C PHE A 29 31.02 16.86 -9.17
N THR A 30 32.06 16.07 -9.41
CA THR A 30 33.23 15.97 -8.53
C THR A 30 34.48 15.64 -9.33
N ASP A 31 35.64 16.06 -8.86
CA ASP A 31 36.96 15.68 -9.38
C ASP A 31 37.52 14.42 -8.70
N ASN A 32 36.80 13.83 -7.74
CA ASN A 32 37.20 12.60 -7.07
C ASN A 32 37.00 11.39 -8.00
N PRO A 33 38.08 10.72 -8.46
CA PRO A 33 37.99 9.58 -9.38
C PRO A 33 37.42 8.31 -8.73
N GLU A 34 37.40 8.24 -7.40
CA GLU A 34 36.85 7.11 -6.65
C GLU A 34 35.37 7.29 -6.30
N TYR A 35 34.77 8.44 -6.63
CA TYR A 35 33.38 8.70 -6.33
C TYR A 35 32.46 7.74 -7.11
N ARG A 36 31.66 6.99 -6.35
CA ARG A 36 30.61 6.11 -6.88
C ARG A 36 29.27 6.61 -6.36
N PRO A 37 28.41 7.18 -7.20
CA PRO A 37 27.11 7.65 -6.74
C PRO A 37 26.26 6.46 -6.27
N PRO A 38 25.41 6.65 -5.24
CA PRO A 38 24.51 5.61 -4.77
C PRO A 38 23.56 5.22 -5.92
N MET A 39 23.58 3.96 -6.35
CA MET A 39 22.77 3.43 -7.46
C MET A 39 21.28 3.27 -7.13
N ASN A 40 20.81 3.92 -6.06
CA ASN A 40 19.44 3.82 -5.59
C ASN A 40 18.54 4.79 -6.39
N GLY A 41 18.48 4.58 -7.71
CA GLY A 41 17.65 5.37 -8.62
C GLY A 41 17.93 5.02 -10.09
N ARG A 42 16.88 4.62 -10.83
CA ARG A 42 16.94 4.34 -12.29
C ARG A 42 17.10 5.58 -13.20
N TRP A 43 17.43 6.75 -12.63
CA TRP A 43 17.15 8.05 -13.27
C TRP A 43 18.38 8.93 -13.48
N TYR A 44 19.58 8.47 -13.09
CA TYR A 44 20.82 9.23 -13.22
C TYR A 44 21.81 8.55 -14.16
N TRP A 45 22.44 9.34 -15.01
CA TRP A 45 23.57 8.97 -15.85
C TRP A 45 24.85 9.56 -15.27
N VAL A 46 25.93 8.77 -15.29
CA VAL A 46 27.24 9.16 -14.76
C VAL A 46 28.23 9.14 -15.91
N GLY A 47 28.82 10.28 -16.21
CA GLY A 47 29.81 10.44 -17.27
C GLY A 47 31.10 11.04 -16.74
N THR A 48 32.22 10.67 -17.34
CA THR A 48 33.52 11.32 -17.10
C THR A 48 33.72 12.44 -18.10
N TYR A 49 34.04 13.64 -17.62
CA TYR A 49 34.34 14.82 -18.43
C TYR A 49 35.79 15.25 -18.18
N VAL A 50 36.58 15.27 -19.25
CA VAL A 50 37.97 15.77 -19.22
C VAL A 50 37.98 17.13 -19.88
N GLY A 51 38.18 18.19 -19.09
CA GLY A 51 38.11 19.56 -19.59
C GLY A 51 38.00 20.60 -18.48
N ILE A 52 37.70 21.83 -18.87
CA ILE A 52 37.46 22.94 -17.95
C ILE A 52 35.95 23.08 -17.81
N LEU A 53 35.44 22.99 -16.57
CA LEU A 53 34.03 23.26 -16.31
C LEU A 53 33.69 24.73 -16.60
N PRO A 54 32.44 25.05 -16.99
CA PRO A 54 32.02 26.44 -17.16
C PRO A 54 32.33 27.25 -15.89
N SER A 55 32.93 28.44 -16.03
CA SER A 55 33.39 29.24 -14.89
C SER A 55 32.26 29.68 -13.94
N ALA A 56 31.03 29.74 -14.45
CA ALA A 56 29.84 30.05 -13.68
C ALA A 56 29.19 28.81 -13.05
N MET A 57 29.67 27.60 -13.32
CA MET A 57 29.16 26.35 -12.77
C MET A 57 29.86 26.02 -11.45
N THR A 58 29.07 25.91 -10.41
CA THR A 58 29.47 25.59 -9.04
C THR A 58 28.57 24.47 -8.52
N LEU A 59 28.96 23.82 -7.41
CA LEU A 59 28.10 22.82 -6.79
C LEU A 59 26.71 23.36 -6.41
N ARG A 60 26.60 24.66 -6.09
CA ARG A 60 25.34 25.29 -5.69
C ARG A 60 24.38 25.57 -6.84
N ASN A 61 24.87 25.66 -8.08
CA ASN A 61 24.08 26.01 -9.25
C ASN A 61 24.27 25.05 -10.43
N CYS A 62 24.87 23.88 -10.22
CA CYS A 62 25.09 22.89 -11.27
C CYS A 62 23.79 22.43 -11.94
N TRP A 63 22.67 22.43 -11.22
CA TRP A 63 21.32 22.14 -11.73
C TRP A 63 20.83 23.11 -12.82
N ALA A 64 21.43 24.31 -12.91
CA ALA A 64 21.17 25.28 -13.98
C ALA A 64 21.94 24.96 -15.28
N TRP A 65 22.63 23.83 -15.34
CA TRP A 65 23.41 23.39 -16.48
C TRP A 65 22.93 22.04 -16.98
N ARG A 66 22.84 21.88 -18.30
CA ARG A 66 22.64 20.58 -18.94
C ARG A 66 23.96 20.08 -19.51
N PHE A 67 24.22 18.78 -19.35
CA PHE A 67 25.43 18.11 -19.83
C PHE A 67 25.07 17.01 -20.82
N ASN A 68 25.43 17.22 -22.08
CA ASN A 68 25.19 16.28 -23.18
C ASN A 68 26.50 15.53 -23.52
N GLY A 69 27.16 14.94 -22.52
CA GLY A 69 28.38 14.13 -22.67
C GLY A 69 29.68 14.89 -22.96
N GLN A 70 29.65 15.99 -23.73
CA GLN A 70 30.84 16.81 -24.01
C GLN A 70 30.59 18.33 -23.88
N VAL A 71 29.33 18.76 -23.93
CA VAL A 71 28.97 20.18 -23.95
C VAL A 71 28.08 20.50 -22.76
N PHE A 72 28.40 21.61 -22.09
CA PHE A 72 27.55 22.23 -21.09
C PHE A 72 26.72 23.35 -21.73
N SER A 73 25.41 23.28 -21.59
CA SER A 73 24.50 24.37 -21.98
C SER A 73 23.82 24.92 -20.73
N GLY A 74 23.99 26.20 -20.45
CA GLY A 74 23.26 26.88 -19.38
C GLY A 74 21.76 26.91 -19.73
N THR A 75 20.92 26.49 -18.80
CA THR A 75 19.49 26.81 -18.90
C THR A 75 19.37 28.29 -18.54
N ALA A 76 19.24 29.15 -19.56
CA ALA A 76 18.70 30.48 -19.33
C ALA A 76 17.38 30.29 -18.56
N GLU A 77 17.19 31.07 -17.50
CA GLU A 77 15.97 31.06 -16.70
C GLU A 77 14.78 31.27 -17.65
N GLU A 78 14.09 30.19 -18.02
CA GLU A 78 12.69 30.32 -18.38
C GLU A 78 12.02 30.93 -17.14
N PRO A 79 11.26 32.03 -17.29
CA PRO A 79 10.63 32.68 -16.16
C PRO A 79 9.82 31.63 -15.41
N VAL A 80 10.23 31.36 -14.16
CA VAL A 80 9.51 30.49 -13.25
C VAL A 80 8.08 31.04 -13.18
N PRO A 81 7.05 30.32 -13.67
CA PRO A 81 5.69 30.78 -13.50
C PRO A 81 5.46 30.97 -12.00
N ALA A 82 4.93 32.13 -11.61
CA ALA A 82 4.76 32.52 -10.22
C ALA A 82 4.15 31.38 -9.38
N LEU A 83 4.78 31.06 -8.26
CA LEU A 83 4.46 29.93 -7.37
C LEU A 83 3.01 29.94 -6.85
N GLU A 84 2.25 31.03 -7.02
CA GLU A 84 0.88 31.16 -6.53
C GLU A 84 -0.17 30.64 -7.53
N THR A 85 0.23 30.29 -8.76
CA THR A 85 -0.64 29.69 -9.78
C THR A 85 -0.13 28.36 -10.33
N SER A 86 0.77 27.67 -9.59
CA SER A 86 0.90 26.21 -9.74
C SER A 86 -0.42 25.60 -9.27
N SER A 87 -1.31 25.48 -10.24
CA SER A 87 -2.74 25.73 -10.10
C SER A 87 -3.40 24.76 -9.12
N LEU A 88 -4.43 25.22 -8.41
CA LEU A 88 -5.44 24.34 -7.80
C LEU A 88 -5.87 23.21 -8.76
N ASP A 89 -5.83 23.46 -10.06
CA ASP A 89 -6.08 22.47 -11.10
C ASP A 89 -5.03 21.36 -11.18
N GLY A 90 -3.76 21.67 -10.91
CA GLY A 90 -2.67 20.70 -10.79
C GLY A 90 -2.85 19.78 -9.58
N GLU A 91 -3.25 20.35 -8.44
CA GLU A 91 -3.59 19.56 -7.24
C GLU A 91 -4.85 18.70 -7.46
N LYS A 92 -5.89 19.26 -8.10
CA LYS A 92 -7.08 18.50 -8.52
C LYS A 92 -6.72 17.35 -9.45
N ALA A 93 -5.88 17.59 -10.46
CA ALA A 93 -5.45 16.57 -11.41
C ALA A 93 -4.63 15.46 -10.72
N SER A 94 -3.74 15.82 -9.79
CA SER A 94 -3.01 14.87 -8.96
C SER A 94 -3.96 14.02 -8.11
N LEU A 95 -4.95 14.64 -7.48
CA LEU A 95 -5.92 13.96 -6.63
C LEU A 95 -6.87 13.05 -7.43
N LEU A 96 -7.25 13.45 -8.65
CA LEU A 96 -8.00 12.60 -9.58
C LEU A 96 -7.18 11.38 -10.05
N ARG A 97 -5.88 11.56 -10.31
CA ARG A 97 -4.97 10.44 -10.64
C ARG A 97 -4.87 9.46 -9.47
N ALA A 98 -4.63 9.99 -8.27
CA ALA A 98 -4.59 9.21 -7.04
C ALA A 98 -5.91 8.45 -6.78
N LEU A 99 -7.05 9.08 -7.07
CA LEU A 99 -8.37 8.43 -7.00
C LEU A 99 -8.49 7.29 -8.03
N SER A 100 -8.06 7.49 -9.28
CA SER A 100 -8.09 6.44 -10.30
C SER A 100 -7.22 5.24 -9.90
N GLU A 101 -5.98 5.49 -9.47
CA GLU A 101 -5.07 4.45 -8.97
C GLU A 101 -5.66 3.71 -7.76
N LYS A 102 -6.36 4.44 -6.87
CA LYS A 102 -7.13 3.84 -5.77
C LYS A 102 -8.15 2.85 -6.27
N ILE A 103 -9.03 3.31 -7.16
CA ILE A 103 -10.12 2.49 -7.67
C ILE A 103 -9.58 1.26 -8.40
N GLU A 104 -8.51 1.42 -9.17
CA GLU A 104 -7.84 0.32 -9.86
C GLU A 104 -7.22 -0.69 -8.90
N SER A 105 -6.46 -0.24 -7.88
CA SER A 105 -5.87 -1.14 -6.88
C SER A 105 -6.93 -1.97 -6.13
N VAL A 106 -8.08 -1.36 -5.83
CA VAL A 106 -9.22 -2.03 -5.18
C VAL A 106 -9.87 -3.06 -6.10
N ARG A 107 -10.00 -2.72 -7.38
CA ARG A 107 -10.62 -3.60 -8.38
C ARG A 107 -9.68 -4.69 -8.86
N ALA A 108 -8.36 -4.48 -8.81
CA ALA A 108 -7.36 -5.37 -9.40
C ALA A 108 -7.52 -6.87 -9.00
N PRO A 109 -7.76 -7.24 -7.72
CA PRO A 109 -8.00 -8.64 -7.34
C PRO A 109 -9.26 -9.26 -7.94
N PHE A 110 -10.17 -8.43 -8.42
CA PHE A 110 -11.45 -8.81 -9.02
C PHE A 110 -11.45 -8.68 -10.54
N MET A 111 -10.38 -8.17 -11.16
CA MET A 111 -10.28 -8.03 -12.62
C MET A 111 -9.81 -9.33 -13.28
N PRO A 112 -10.31 -9.66 -14.49
CA PRO A 112 -9.88 -10.87 -15.19
C PRO A 112 -8.44 -10.72 -15.66
N SER A 113 -7.64 -11.78 -15.51
CA SER A 113 -6.22 -11.79 -15.92
C SER A 113 -6.00 -12.11 -17.40
N CYS A 114 -7.06 -12.44 -18.16
CA CYS A 114 -6.97 -12.82 -19.57
C CYS A 114 -7.97 -12.05 -20.44
N LEU A 115 -7.65 -11.97 -21.75
CA LEU A 115 -8.35 -11.17 -22.77
C LEU A 115 -9.85 -11.47 -22.91
N PHE A 116 -10.31 -12.64 -22.45
CA PHE A 116 -11.73 -13.04 -22.42
C PHE A 116 -12.21 -13.51 -21.05
N GLY A 117 -11.49 -13.15 -19.98
CA GLY A 117 -11.78 -13.66 -18.65
C GLY A 117 -13.16 -13.23 -18.11
N GLU A 118 -13.67 -12.08 -18.54
CA GLU A 118 -15.02 -11.64 -18.16
C GLU A 118 -16.13 -12.49 -18.81
N LEU A 119 -15.95 -12.89 -20.07
CA LEU A 119 -16.86 -13.83 -20.74
C LEU A 119 -16.82 -15.20 -20.04
N ALA A 120 -15.61 -15.72 -19.76
CA ALA A 120 -15.44 -16.98 -19.06
C ALA A 120 -16.05 -16.96 -17.64
N ARG A 121 -15.98 -15.83 -16.93
CA ARG A 121 -16.66 -15.67 -15.62
C ARG A 121 -18.17 -15.67 -15.74
N ARG A 122 -18.72 -14.98 -16.75
CA ARG A 122 -20.17 -14.95 -16.98
C ARG A 122 -20.72 -16.34 -17.26
N GLU A 123 -20.05 -17.11 -18.12
CA GLU A 123 -20.46 -18.49 -18.40
C GLU A 123 -20.31 -19.39 -17.16
N LYS A 124 -19.19 -19.29 -16.41
CA LYS A 124 -19.03 -20.01 -15.13
C LYS A 124 -20.12 -19.66 -14.12
N LEU A 125 -20.51 -18.40 -14.02
CA LEU A 125 -21.57 -17.95 -13.12
C LEU A 125 -22.94 -18.47 -13.56
N LYS A 126 -23.20 -18.51 -14.87
CA LYS A 126 -24.41 -19.08 -15.44
C LYS A 126 -24.52 -20.57 -15.10
N GLU A 127 -23.48 -21.36 -15.42
CA GLU A 127 -23.44 -22.79 -15.06
C GLU A 127 -23.59 -23.01 -13.55
N ALA A 128 -22.92 -22.22 -12.72
CA ALA A 128 -23.03 -22.32 -11.26
C ALA A 128 -24.45 -22.05 -10.75
N ARG A 129 -25.15 -21.04 -11.29
CA ARG A 129 -26.52 -20.71 -10.93
C ARG A 129 -27.49 -21.79 -11.40
N ASP A 130 -27.34 -22.26 -12.63
CA ASP A 130 -28.16 -23.31 -13.23
C ASP A 130 -28.01 -24.61 -12.43
N TYR A 131 -26.78 -24.97 -12.07
CA TYR A 131 -26.49 -26.12 -11.22
C TYR A 131 -27.14 -25.99 -9.83
N LEU A 132 -27.02 -24.84 -9.15
CA LEU A 132 -27.61 -24.63 -7.82
C LEU A 132 -29.14 -24.59 -7.83
N ALA A 133 -29.74 -24.08 -8.90
CA ALA A 133 -31.19 -24.08 -9.08
C ALA A 133 -31.72 -25.51 -9.25
N ARG A 134 -31.01 -26.35 -10.00
CA ARG A 134 -31.41 -27.74 -10.32
C ARG A 134 -30.99 -28.77 -9.29
N ALA A 135 -29.93 -28.52 -8.51
CA ALA A 135 -29.51 -29.41 -7.41
C ALA A 135 -30.59 -29.57 -6.32
N LYS A 136 -31.61 -28.69 -6.28
CA LYS A 136 -32.81 -28.84 -5.43
C LYS A 136 -33.82 -29.88 -5.95
N GLY A 137 -33.63 -30.42 -7.16
CA GLY A 137 -34.46 -31.48 -7.74
C GLY A 137 -33.74 -32.16 -8.89
N ARG A 138 -32.91 -33.18 -8.59
CA ARG A 138 -32.20 -34.12 -9.50
C ARG A 138 -31.77 -33.54 -10.86
N VAL A 139 -30.46 -33.30 -11.00
CA VAL A 139 -29.84 -32.92 -12.28
C VAL A 139 -30.04 -34.05 -13.31
N PRO A 140 -30.62 -33.79 -14.51
CA PRO A 140 -30.71 -34.77 -15.59
C PRO A 140 -29.31 -35.21 -16.07
N GLU A 141 -29.10 -36.49 -16.37
CA GLU A 141 -27.80 -37.06 -16.79
C GLU A 141 -27.24 -36.47 -18.11
N GLU A 142 -28.07 -35.79 -18.90
CA GLU A 142 -27.71 -35.32 -20.24
C GLU A 142 -27.06 -33.92 -20.26
N GLU A 143 -27.12 -33.17 -19.16
CA GLU A 143 -26.65 -31.79 -19.12
C GLU A 143 -25.26 -31.69 -18.46
N LYS A 144 -24.26 -31.28 -19.23
CA LYS A 144 -22.87 -31.16 -18.77
C LYS A 144 -22.56 -29.72 -18.39
N PHE A 145 -22.00 -29.53 -17.18
CA PHE A 145 -21.52 -28.24 -16.69
C PHE A 145 -19.99 -28.21 -16.80
N GLU A 146 -19.47 -28.18 -18.03
CA GLU A 146 -18.05 -28.40 -18.33
C GLU A 146 -17.13 -27.37 -17.64
N LEU A 147 -17.52 -26.09 -17.58
CA LEU A 147 -16.72 -25.06 -16.94
C LEU A 147 -16.76 -25.18 -15.41
N LEU A 148 -17.90 -25.56 -14.85
CA LEU A 148 -18.05 -25.81 -13.43
C LEU A 148 -17.27 -27.06 -12.99
N GLU A 149 -17.31 -28.13 -13.77
CA GLU A 149 -16.52 -29.35 -13.57
C GLU A 149 -15.02 -29.02 -13.59
N ALA A 150 -14.56 -28.27 -14.59
CA ALA A 150 -13.17 -27.84 -14.67
C ALA A 150 -12.74 -27.03 -13.43
N VAL A 151 -13.61 -26.15 -12.90
CA VAL A 151 -13.33 -25.39 -11.68
C VAL A 151 -13.31 -26.29 -10.44
N ALA A 152 -14.22 -27.26 -10.34
CA ALA A 152 -14.29 -28.22 -9.24
C ALA A 152 -13.02 -29.10 -9.19
N VAL A 153 -12.60 -29.62 -10.34
CA VAL A 153 -11.35 -30.39 -10.50
C VAL A 153 -10.13 -29.54 -10.14
N ALA A 154 -10.01 -28.33 -10.69
CA ALA A 154 -8.88 -27.45 -10.43
C ALA A 154 -8.75 -27.04 -8.95
N ARG A 155 -9.86 -27.03 -8.20
CA ARG A 155 -9.90 -26.68 -6.78
C ARG A 155 -9.96 -27.90 -5.84
N GLY A 156 -10.01 -29.11 -6.38
CA GLY A 156 -10.12 -30.34 -5.60
C GLY A 156 -11.36 -30.37 -4.71
N CYS A 157 -12.49 -29.84 -5.17
CA CYS A 157 -13.73 -29.75 -4.39
C CYS A 157 -14.94 -30.30 -5.14
N ALA A 158 -16.06 -30.50 -4.43
CA ALA A 158 -17.30 -30.96 -5.06
C ALA A 158 -17.92 -29.86 -5.93
N MET A 159 -18.61 -30.23 -7.03
CA MET A 159 -19.24 -29.26 -7.94
C MET A 159 -20.18 -28.26 -7.25
N TRP A 160 -20.96 -28.71 -6.26
CA TRP A 160 -21.83 -27.81 -5.49
C TRP A 160 -21.04 -26.76 -4.68
N GLN A 161 -19.85 -27.12 -4.19
CA GLN A 161 -18.96 -26.18 -3.48
C GLN A 161 -18.35 -25.19 -4.47
N ALA A 162 -17.90 -25.67 -5.63
CA ALA A 162 -17.40 -24.81 -6.71
C ALA A 162 -18.48 -23.80 -7.16
N ALA A 163 -19.72 -24.25 -7.33
CA ALA A 163 -20.85 -23.40 -7.73
C ALA A 163 -21.13 -22.31 -6.69
N ARG A 164 -21.19 -22.66 -5.39
CA ARG A 164 -21.35 -21.67 -4.32
C ARG A 164 -20.21 -20.66 -4.29
N LEU A 165 -18.96 -21.10 -4.44
CA LEU A 165 -17.80 -20.22 -4.45
C LEU A 165 -17.83 -19.25 -5.63
N ILE A 166 -18.26 -19.70 -6.80
CA ILE A 166 -18.41 -18.84 -8.00
C ILE A 166 -19.49 -17.77 -7.75
N VAL A 167 -20.65 -18.16 -7.22
CA VAL A 167 -21.75 -17.21 -6.93
C VAL A 167 -21.32 -16.18 -5.89
N ILE A 168 -20.74 -16.60 -4.77
CA ILE A 168 -20.24 -15.70 -3.71
C ILE A 168 -19.20 -14.74 -4.29
N LYS A 169 -18.27 -15.24 -5.11
CA LYS A 169 -17.24 -14.39 -5.70
C LYS A 169 -17.82 -13.37 -6.69
N ALA A 170 -18.85 -13.75 -7.45
CA ALA A 170 -19.55 -12.84 -8.35
C ALA A 170 -20.29 -11.74 -7.58
N GLU A 171 -21.00 -12.08 -6.50
CA GLU A 171 -21.68 -11.12 -5.62
C GLU A 171 -20.68 -10.15 -4.97
N GLU A 172 -19.55 -10.67 -4.47
CA GLU A 172 -18.48 -9.87 -3.90
C GLU A 172 -17.89 -8.90 -4.94
N THR A 173 -17.63 -9.39 -6.15
CA THR A 173 -17.13 -8.57 -7.26
C THR A 173 -18.11 -7.46 -7.61
N GLU A 174 -19.40 -7.79 -7.75
CA GLU A 174 -20.44 -6.81 -8.06
C GLU A 174 -20.55 -5.74 -6.96
N ARG A 175 -20.52 -6.15 -5.68
CA ARG A 175 -20.52 -5.23 -4.55
C ARG A 175 -19.34 -4.27 -4.59
N VAL A 176 -18.12 -4.78 -4.75
CA VAL A 176 -16.91 -3.95 -4.80
C VAL A 176 -16.93 -3.00 -5.99
N VAL A 177 -17.37 -3.45 -7.17
CA VAL A 177 -17.49 -2.59 -8.36
C VAL A 177 -18.50 -1.47 -8.11
N LYS A 178 -19.69 -1.78 -7.56
CA LYS A 178 -20.71 -0.78 -7.25
C LYS A 178 -20.25 0.23 -6.19
N GLU A 179 -19.64 -0.24 -5.11
CA GLU A 179 -19.16 0.62 -4.02
C GLU A 179 -18.01 1.52 -4.47
N SER A 180 -17.03 0.95 -5.18
CA SER A 180 -15.91 1.72 -5.74
C SER A 180 -16.41 2.74 -6.77
N GLU A 181 -17.40 2.40 -7.58
CA GLU A 181 -17.99 3.34 -8.56
C GLU A 181 -18.72 4.50 -7.86
N ARG A 182 -19.53 4.20 -6.85
CA ARG A 182 -20.19 5.22 -6.03
C ARG A 182 -19.18 6.14 -5.34
N PHE A 183 -18.09 5.58 -4.84
CA PHE A 183 -17.02 6.35 -4.21
C PHE A 183 -16.30 7.24 -5.22
N ARG A 184 -15.95 6.69 -6.40
CA ARG A 184 -15.33 7.44 -7.49
C ARG A 184 -16.16 8.65 -7.88
N GLU A 185 -17.46 8.47 -8.07
CA GLU A 185 -18.35 9.55 -8.48
C GLU A 185 -18.46 10.64 -7.41
N LYS A 186 -18.65 10.26 -6.15
CA LYS A 186 -18.68 11.22 -5.03
C LYS A 186 -17.38 12.01 -4.91
N MET A 187 -16.23 11.34 -5.01
CA MET A 187 -14.93 11.99 -4.91
C MET A 187 -14.64 12.86 -6.13
N ASN A 188 -14.94 12.43 -7.35
CA ASN A 188 -14.81 13.25 -8.55
C ASN A 188 -15.58 14.57 -8.42
N GLN A 189 -16.84 14.49 -7.98
CA GLN A 189 -17.68 15.67 -7.76
C GLN A 189 -17.10 16.58 -6.69
N ALA A 190 -16.64 16.01 -5.56
CA ALA A 190 -16.05 16.79 -4.48
C ALA A 190 -14.73 17.47 -4.90
N ILE A 191 -13.86 16.79 -5.65
CA ILE A 191 -12.60 17.33 -6.16
C ILE A 191 -12.88 18.45 -7.17
N ALA A 192 -13.84 18.26 -8.08
CA ALA A 192 -14.22 19.28 -9.05
C ALA A 192 -14.75 20.54 -8.35
N ALA A 193 -15.59 20.38 -7.33
CA ALA A 193 -16.20 21.45 -6.56
C ALA A 193 -15.25 22.15 -5.57
N ALA A 194 -14.06 21.63 -5.31
CA ALA A 194 -13.12 22.22 -4.37
C ALA A 194 -12.64 23.60 -4.86
N GLY A 195 -12.92 24.65 -4.07
CA GLY A 195 -12.58 26.04 -4.40
C GLY A 195 -11.26 26.53 -3.80
N ASN A 196 -10.62 25.73 -2.95
CA ASN A 196 -9.39 26.11 -2.27
C ASN A 196 -8.54 24.87 -1.91
N GLN A 197 -7.28 25.12 -1.55
CA GLN A 197 -6.31 24.09 -1.21
C GLN A 197 -6.67 23.34 0.08
N ALA A 198 -7.24 24.02 1.09
CA ALA A 198 -7.66 23.36 2.33
C ALA A 198 -8.70 22.26 2.10
N THR A 199 -9.68 22.50 1.23
CA THR A 199 -10.68 21.49 0.85
C THR A 199 -10.05 20.33 0.06
N LEU A 200 -9.06 20.60 -0.81
CA LEU A 200 -8.33 19.54 -1.51
C LEU A 200 -7.51 18.67 -0.55
N LEU A 201 -6.93 19.27 0.48
CA LEU A 201 -6.21 18.57 1.54
C LEU A 201 -7.14 17.64 2.33
N GLU A 202 -8.31 18.11 2.75
CA GLU A 202 -9.32 17.27 3.42
C GLU A 202 -9.79 16.11 2.52
N LEU A 203 -9.99 16.37 1.22
CA LEU A 203 -10.35 15.33 0.26
C LEU A 203 -9.22 14.31 0.07
N ARG A 204 -7.96 14.75 0.12
CA ARG A 204 -6.79 13.87 0.12
C ARG A 204 -6.72 13.01 1.38
N GLU A 205 -6.96 13.58 2.56
CA GLU A 205 -7.04 12.82 3.81
C GLU A 205 -8.15 11.77 3.75
N ARG A 206 -9.35 12.13 3.28
CA ARG A 206 -10.45 11.17 3.04
C ARG A 206 -10.06 10.08 2.04
N LEU A 207 -9.31 10.44 1.00
CA LEU A 207 -8.76 9.48 0.05
C LEU A 207 -7.70 8.56 0.69
N LEU A 208 -7.01 8.97 1.75
CA LEU A 208 -6.09 8.09 2.50
C LEU A 208 -6.83 7.25 3.56
N GLU A 209 -7.84 7.83 4.20
CA GLU A 209 -8.60 7.20 5.27
C GLU A 209 -9.58 6.13 4.78
N ALA A 210 -10.18 6.32 3.61
CA ALA A 210 -11.18 5.43 3.02
C ALA A 210 -10.58 4.04 2.74
N SER A 211 -10.59 3.20 3.77
CA SER A 211 -10.20 1.81 3.89
C SER A 211 -10.04 1.02 2.57
N PHE A 212 -8.87 1.13 1.94
CA PHE A 212 -8.33 0.11 1.04
C PHE A 212 -6.79 0.07 1.21
N PRO A 213 -6.24 -1.02 1.76
CA PRO A 213 -4.90 -1.08 2.38
C PRO A 213 -3.71 -1.13 1.38
N GLY A 214 -3.84 -0.48 0.22
CA GLY A 214 -2.87 -0.57 -0.88
C GLY A 214 -2.24 0.75 -1.30
N LEU A 215 -2.59 1.87 -0.67
CA LEU A 215 -2.24 3.21 -1.12
C LEU A 215 -1.36 4.00 -0.18
N SER A 216 -1.29 3.64 1.10
CA SER A 216 -0.55 4.42 2.10
C SER A 216 0.95 4.48 1.81
N THR A 217 1.48 3.56 1.01
CA THR A 217 2.91 3.46 0.65
C THR A 217 3.34 4.32 -0.54
N ARG A 218 2.43 4.95 -1.29
CA ARG A 218 2.79 5.72 -2.52
C ARG A 218 2.66 7.23 -2.41
N PHE A 219 2.23 7.76 -1.25
CA PHE A 219 2.16 9.19 -1.01
C PHE A 219 3.35 9.69 -0.19
N GLU A 220 4.56 9.28 -0.58
CA GLU A 220 5.75 10.05 -0.20
C GLU A 220 5.56 11.44 -0.82
N SER A 221 5.49 12.49 -0.01
CA SER A 221 5.71 13.83 -0.55
C SER A 221 7.14 13.83 -1.07
N ASP A 222 7.33 14.08 -2.37
CA ASP A 222 8.63 14.50 -2.87
C ASP A 222 8.94 15.86 -2.25
N ALA A 223 9.42 15.85 -1.01
CA ALA A 223 10.10 16.98 -0.42
C ALA A 223 11.25 17.32 -1.37
N ASP A 224 11.34 18.60 -1.73
CA ASP A 224 12.30 19.12 -2.69
C ASP A 224 13.72 18.64 -2.33
N ARG A 225 14.22 17.62 -3.05
CA ARG A 225 15.42 16.84 -2.68
C ARG A 225 16.73 17.62 -2.85
N MET A 226 16.64 18.93 -3.09
CA MET A 226 17.73 19.79 -3.49
C MET A 226 18.16 20.78 -2.40
N GLU A 227 17.42 20.89 -1.29
CA GLU A 227 17.85 21.65 -0.11
C GLU A 227 18.37 20.69 0.97
N PRO A 228 19.46 21.05 1.68
CA PRO A 228 19.90 20.30 2.85
C PRO A 228 18.78 20.31 3.89
N VAL A 229 18.11 19.16 4.01
CA VAL A 229 17.00 18.96 4.93
C VAL A 229 17.52 19.12 6.35
N ASN A 230 17.10 20.18 7.04
CA ASN A 230 17.35 20.30 8.46
C ASN A 230 16.41 19.34 9.20
N HIS A 231 16.92 18.17 9.58
CA HIS A 231 16.15 17.15 10.30
C HIS A 231 15.57 17.65 11.63
N GLN A 232 16.12 18.72 12.21
CA GLN A 232 15.62 19.35 13.42
C GLN A 232 14.79 20.62 13.16
N GLY A 233 14.60 20.99 11.90
CA GLY A 233 13.73 22.10 11.51
C GLY A 233 12.29 21.79 11.86
N VAL A 234 11.57 22.79 12.37
CA VAL A 234 10.13 22.67 12.62
C VAL A 234 9.42 22.48 11.29
N LEU A 235 8.63 21.41 11.19
CA LEU A 235 7.82 21.14 10.01
C LEU A 235 6.75 22.22 9.81
N GLY A 236 6.61 22.67 8.57
CA GLY A 236 5.45 23.47 8.19
C GLY A 236 4.15 22.73 8.49
N GLU A 237 3.13 23.45 8.95
CA GLU A 237 1.90 22.83 9.48
C GLU A 237 1.21 21.88 8.48
N VAL A 238 1.23 22.24 7.20
CA VAL A 238 0.68 21.43 6.09
C VAL A 238 1.48 20.14 5.91
N HIS A 239 2.81 20.24 5.90
CA HIS A 239 3.70 19.08 5.79
C HIS A 239 3.53 18.15 7.00
N ARG A 240 3.46 18.72 8.22
CA ARG A 240 3.20 17.95 9.44
C ARG A 240 1.89 17.16 9.37
N ARG A 241 0.78 17.80 8.95
CA ARG A 241 -0.52 17.11 8.81
C ARG A 241 -0.47 15.96 7.80
N HIS A 242 0.23 16.14 6.68
CA HIS A 242 0.42 15.08 5.69
C HIS A 242 1.16 13.88 6.26
N GLU A 243 2.27 14.12 6.94
CA GLU A 243 3.10 13.06 7.50
C GLU A 243 2.38 12.34 8.65
N MET A 244 1.66 13.06 9.49
CA MET A 244 0.79 12.45 10.51
C MET A 244 -0.24 11.50 9.90
N SER A 245 -0.95 11.93 8.85
CA SER A 245 -1.96 11.11 8.18
C SER A 245 -1.35 9.87 7.51
N ARG A 246 -0.19 10.03 6.86
CA ARG A 246 0.56 8.94 6.24
C ARG A 246 1.01 7.90 7.28
N LEU A 247 1.66 8.34 8.35
CA LEU A 247 2.16 7.47 9.43
C LEU A 247 1.02 6.75 10.16
N LYS A 248 -0.12 7.42 10.43
CA LYS A 248 -1.32 6.79 11.00
C LYS A 248 -1.85 5.68 10.11
N ALA A 249 -1.89 5.92 8.80
CA ALA A 249 -2.35 4.92 7.84
C ALA A 249 -1.38 3.73 7.76
N GLN A 250 -0.07 3.98 7.71
CA GLN A 250 0.98 2.95 7.71
C GLN A 250 0.97 2.11 8.98
N LEU A 251 0.83 2.72 10.16
CA LEU A 251 0.70 2.03 11.44
C LEU A 251 -0.51 1.10 11.44
N ARG A 252 -1.67 1.61 11.00
CA ARG A 252 -2.92 0.83 10.91
C ARG A 252 -2.76 -0.37 9.97
N GLU A 253 -2.13 -0.19 8.82
CA GLU A 253 -1.87 -1.29 7.87
C GLU A 253 -0.93 -2.35 8.47
N THR A 254 0.14 -1.93 9.13
CA THR A 254 1.13 -2.81 9.73
C THR A 254 0.53 -3.63 10.87
N ILE A 255 -0.25 -2.99 11.75
CA ILE A 255 -0.99 -3.68 12.82
C ILE A 255 -2.03 -4.64 12.26
N ASN A 256 -2.81 -4.23 11.25
CA ASN A 256 -3.79 -5.11 10.63
C ASN A 256 -3.11 -6.31 9.95
N ARG A 257 -1.95 -6.13 9.33
CA ARG A 257 -1.14 -7.23 8.77
C ARG A 257 -0.72 -8.22 9.84
N LYS A 258 -0.24 -7.75 11.00
CA LYS A 258 0.07 -8.61 12.16
C LYS A 258 -1.16 -9.33 12.71
N ARG A 259 -2.32 -8.68 12.74
CA ARG A 259 -3.58 -9.25 13.24
C ARG A 259 -4.25 -10.21 12.26
N ARG A 260 -4.04 -10.06 10.94
CA ARG A 260 -4.61 -10.94 9.91
C ARG A 260 -4.27 -12.42 10.10
N LEU A 261 -3.10 -12.73 10.67
CA LEU A 261 -2.73 -14.13 10.98
C LEU A 261 -3.69 -14.80 11.98
N ASN A 262 -4.49 -14.02 12.71
CA ASN A 262 -5.38 -14.49 13.77
C ASN A 262 -6.86 -14.32 13.47
N HIS A 263 -7.20 -13.46 12.51
CA HIS A 263 -8.59 -13.28 12.11
C HIS A 263 -8.99 -14.36 11.12
N SER A 264 -10.12 -15.00 11.40
CA SER A 264 -10.82 -15.85 10.45
C SER A 264 -11.68 -14.98 9.55
N ASP A 265 -11.66 -15.23 8.24
CA ASP A 265 -12.52 -14.54 7.27
C ASP A 265 -14.02 -14.80 7.49
N TYR A 266 -14.38 -15.72 8.39
CA TYR A 266 -15.77 -16.00 8.77
C TYR A 266 -16.32 -14.98 9.78
N ILE A 267 -17.40 -14.31 9.38
CA ILE A 267 -18.23 -13.45 10.23
C ILE A 267 -18.75 -14.26 11.43
N GLY A 268 -18.62 -13.71 12.64
CA GLY A 268 -19.07 -14.35 13.89
C GLY A 268 -18.11 -15.41 14.44
N ASN A 269 -16.98 -15.68 13.77
CA ASN A 269 -16.00 -16.64 14.27
C ASN A 269 -15.38 -16.20 15.62
N ASP A 270 -15.24 -14.90 15.86
CA ASP A 270 -14.68 -14.39 17.12
C ASP A 270 -15.57 -14.73 18.32
N GLU A 271 -16.90 -14.66 18.17
CA GLU A 271 -17.87 -15.06 19.20
C GLU A 271 -17.81 -16.56 19.46
N LEU A 272 -17.72 -17.35 18.39
CA LEU A 272 -17.63 -18.80 18.46
C LEU A 272 -16.30 -19.27 19.09
N VAL A 273 -15.19 -18.60 18.77
CA VAL A 273 -13.89 -18.82 19.40
C VAL A 273 -13.92 -18.44 20.87
N ARG A 274 -14.53 -17.29 21.22
CA ARG A 274 -14.71 -16.87 22.62
C ARG A 274 -15.55 -17.87 23.41
N HIS A 275 -16.64 -18.35 22.83
CA HIS A 275 -17.49 -19.37 23.45
C HIS A 275 -16.73 -20.70 23.64
N LYS A 276 -16.01 -21.17 22.62
CA LYS A 276 -15.12 -22.35 22.73
C LYS A 276 -14.07 -22.17 23.82
N ALA A 277 -13.50 -20.97 23.97
CA ALA A 277 -12.51 -20.67 25.01
C ALA A 277 -13.10 -20.76 26.42
N LEU A 278 -14.32 -20.25 26.61
CA LEU A 278 -15.04 -20.34 27.87
C LEU A 278 -15.33 -21.79 28.26
N LEU A 279 -15.82 -22.60 27.31
CA LEU A 279 -16.03 -24.03 27.51
C LEU A 279 -14.73 -24.77 27.82
N ALA A 280 -13.67 -24.50 27.06
CA ALA A 280 -12.34 -25.08 27.30
C ALA A 280 -11.84 -24.76 28.71
N ARG A 281 -12.01 -23.51 29.17
CA ARG A 281 -11.63 -23.10 30.52
C ARG A 281 -12.47 -23.78 31.61
N SER A 282 -13.79 -23.83 31.45
CA SER A 282 -14.69 -24.52 32.38
C SER A 282 -14.33 -26.00 32.53
N LEU A 283 -14.02 -26.67 31.41
CA LEU A 283 -13.58 -28.06 31.39
C LEU A 283 -12.26 -28.24 32.17
N LEU A 284 -11.28 -27.37 31.94
CA LEU A 284 -9.97 -27.44 32.60
C LEU A 284 -10.07 -27.16 34.10
N GLU A 285 -10.90 -26.19 34.51
CA GLU A 285 -11.18 -25.89 35.91
C GLU A 285 -11.89 -27.07 36.62
N ASN A 286 -12.62 -27.90 35.87
CA ASN A 286 -13.26 -29.12 36.38
C ASN A 286 -12.41 -30.39 36.21
N GLY A 287 -11.08 -30.26 36.19
CA GLY A 287 -10.15 -31.40 36.10
C GLY A 287 -10.23 -32.17 34.78
N GLY A 288 -10.66 -31.51 33.69
CA GLY A 288 -10.79 -32.10 32.36
C GLY A 288 -12.09 -32.86 32.11
N LYS A 289 -13.08 -32.74 33.01
CA LYS A 289 -14.39 -33.42 32.89
C LYS A 289 -15.52 -32.44 32.58
N PRO A 290 -16.49 -32.80 31.72
CA PRO A 290 -17.66 -31.97 31.46
C PRO A 290 -18.50 -31.74 32.73
N ARG A 291 -19.07 -30.54 32.87
CA ARG A 291 -20.12 -30.24 33.87
C ARG A 291 -21.50 -30.63 33.33
N GLU A 292 -22.37 -31.19 34.17
CA GLU A 292 -23.68 -31.74 33.76
C GLU A 292 -24.67 -30.73 33.15
N ARG A 293 -24.43 -29.40 33.29
CA ARG A 293 -25.34 -28.34 32.82
C ARG A 293 -24.81 -27.52 31.65
N GLU A 294 -23.62 -27.84 31.14
CA GLU A 294 -22.97 -27.10 30.06
C GLU A 294 -22.91 -27.96 28.80
N ASP A 295 -23.22 -27.37 27.65
CA ASP A 295 -23.11 -28.05 26.35
C ASP A 295 -21.69 -27.94 25.79
N TYR A 296 -20.97 -29.07 25.78
CA TYR A 296 -19.62 -29.16 25.24
C TYR A 296 -19.57 -29.65 23.78
N SER A 297 -20.71 -29.81 23.10
CA SER A 297 -20.83 -30.35 21.74
C SER A 297 -19.88 -29.68 20.72
N ILE A 298 -19.72 -28.35 20.84
CA ILE A 298 -18.84 -27.56 19.98
C ILE A 298 -17.35 -27.87 20.23
N LEU A 299 -16.97 -28.13 21.48
CA LEU A 299 -15.61 -28.48 21.88
C LEU A 299 -15.30 -29.95 21.53
N GLU A 300 -16.29 -30.84 21.67
CA GLU A 300 -16.22 -32.23 21.24
C GLU A 300 -16.05 -32.36 19.73
N SER A 301 -16.84 -31.60 18.95
CA SER A 301 -16.69 -31.54 17.49
C SER A 301 -15.26 -31.12 17.09
N TYR A 302 -14.69 -30.15 17.80
CA TYR A 302 -13.30 -29.71 17.59
C TYR A 302 -12.27 -30.79 17.99
N ALA A 303 -12.50 -31.50 19.09
CA ALA A 303 -11.63 -32.58 19.57
C ALA A 303 -11.63 -33.77 18.58
N VAL A 304 -12.81 -34.19 18.12
CA VAL A 304 -13.00 -35.25 17.13
C VAL A 304 -12.34 -34.89 15.80
N ALA A 305 -12.54 -33.67 15.31
CA ALA A 305 -11.95 -33.21 14.05
C ALA A 305 -10.41 -33.25 14.04
N ARG A 306 -9.78 -33.22 15.22
CA ARG A 306 -8.31 -33.29 15.38
C ARG A 306 -7.80 -34.62 15.92
N GLY A 307 -8.68 -35.59 16.17
CA GLY A 307 -8.31 -36.87 16.78
C GLY A 307 -7.70 -36.71 18.17
N LEU A 308 -8.12 -35.71 18.93
CA LEU A 308 -7.57 -35.40 20.26
C LEU A 308 -8.58 -35.73 21.37
N PRO A 309 -8.10 -36.16 22.55
CA PRO A 309 -8.93 -36.20 23.76
C PRO A 309 -9.47 -34.81 24.10
N LEU A 310 -10.69 -34.73 24.59
CA LEU A 310 -11.39 -33.48 24.91
C LEU A 310 -10.55 -32.54 25.80
N ALA A 311 -9.91 -33.07 26.84
CA ALA A 311 -9.03 -32.29 27.71
C ALA A 311 -7.80 -31.71 26.98
N LYS A 312 -7.17 -32.47 26.07
CA LYS A 312 -6.06 -31.96 25.26
C LYS A 312 -6.51 -30.91 24.25
N ALA A 313 -7.68 -31.10 23.65
CA ALA A 313 -8.28 -30.13 22.76
C ALA A 313 -8.59 -28.81 23.48
N ALA A 314 -9.09 -28.89 24.73
CA ALA A 314 -9.32 -27.73 25.59
C ALA A 314 -8.02 -26.97 25.90
N VAL A 315 -6.94 -27.66 26.27
CA VAL A 315 -5.62 -27.02 26.51
C VAL A 315 -5.13 -26.29 25.26
N LEU A 316 -5.18 -26.95 24.09
CA LEU A 316 -4.73 -26.33 22.84
C LEU A 316 -5.55 -25.09 22.51
N LEU A 317 -6.87 -25.16 22.65
CA LEU A 317 -7.74 -24.04 22.33
C LEU A 317 -7.55 -22.88 23.31
N ALA A 318 -7.43 -23.16 24.61
CA ALA A 318 -7.13 -22.15 25.63
C ALA A 318 -5.77 -21.47 25.37
N SER A 319 -4.73 -22.24 25.02
CA SER A 319 -3.40 -21.70 24.70
C SER A 319 -3.41 -20.84 23.43
N ALA A 320 -4.13 -21.26 22.38
CA ALA A 320 -4.26 -20.50 21.14
C ALA A 320 -5.00 -19.18 21.36
N VAL A 321 -6.06 -19.20 22.17
CA VAL A 321 -6.81 -17.99 22.54
C VAL A 321 -5.96 -17.07 23.42
N GLY A 322 -5.18 -17.61 24.35
CA GLY A 322 -4.21 -16.85 25.15
C GLY A 322 -3.17 -16.14 24.28
N ALA A 323 -2.52 -16.86 23.38
CA ALA A 323 -1.55 -16.29 22.44
C ALA A 323 -2.17 -15.21 21.52
N ASN A 324 -3.43 -15.40 21.11
CA ASN A 324 -4.16 -14.40 20.33
C ASN A 324 -4.47 -13.14 21.16
N TRP A 325 -4.87 -13.30 22.42
CA TRP A 325 -5.12 -12.19 23.33
C TRP A 325 -3.84 -11.41 23.59
N GLU A 326 -2.73 -12.08 23.92
CA GLU A 326 -1.43 -11.45 24.11
C GLU A 326 -1.02 -10.62 22.88
N ARG A 327 -1.20 -11.17 21.67
CA ARG A 327 -0.92 -10.44 20.43
C ARG A 327 -1.85 -9.24 20.20
N LEU A 328 -3.13 -9.36 20.54
CA LEU A 328 -4.08 -8.25 20.44
C LEU A 328 -3.72 -7.13 21.42
N THR A 329 -3.46 -7.48 22.69
CA THR A 329 -3.05 -6.51 23.71
C THR A 329 -1.70 -5.88 23.40
N SER A 330 -0.72 -6.67 22.91
CA SER A 330 0.59 -6.14 22.54
C SER A 330 0.49 -5.19 21.35
N THR A 331 -0.26 -5.55 20.31
CA THR A 331 -0.45 -4.67 19.14
C THR A 331 -1.26 -3.43 19.48
N GLU A 332 -2.22 -3.52 20.40
CA GLU A 332 -2.98 -2.35 20.87
C GLU A 332 -2.08 -1.38 21.66
N ARG A 333 -1.25 -1.90 22.58
CA ARG A 333 -0.29 -1.06 23.31
C ARG A 333 0.71 -0.37 22.38
N ILE A 334 1.23 -1.09 21.38
CA ILE A 334 2.14 -0.52 20.37
C ILE A 334 1.42 0.55 19.56
N LYS A 335 0.17 0.28 19.13
CA LYS A 335 -0.67 1.25 18.41
C LYS A 335 -0.78 2.56 19.18
N ASP A 336 -1.21 2.49 20.44
CA ASP A 336 -1.51 3.69 21.23
C ASP A 336 -0.22 4.48 21.52
N THR A 337 0.89 3.77 21.74
CA THR A 337 2.21 4.40 21.94
C THR A 337 2.67 5.14 20.69
N ILE A 338 2.56 4.53 19.51
CA ILE A 338 3.01 5.15 18.26
C ILE A 338 2.04 6.25 17.83
N LEU A 339 0.72 6.08 18.01
CA LEU A 339 -0.26 7.15 17.75
C LEU A 339 0.01 8.40 18.58
N ALA A 340 0.32 8.24 19.87
CA ALA A 340 0.69 9.36 20.73
C ALA A 340 1.97 10.06 20.24
N ARG A 341 2.95 9.31 19.73
CA ARG A 341 4.16 9.90 19.11
C ARG A 341 3.86 10.60 17.80
N ILE A 342 3.00 10.04 16.95
CA ILE A 342 2.57 10.67 15.69
C ILE A 342 1.89 12.01 15.97
N ASP A 343 1.03 12.08 16.98
CA ASP A 343 0.35 13.32 17.37
C ASP A 343 1.30 14.39 17.94
N ALA A 344 2.50 13.99 18.36
CA ALA A 344 3.54 14.87 18.91
C ALA A 344 4.63 15.25 17.89
N ILE A 345 4.50 14.89 16.61
CA ILE A 345 5.51 15.19 15.57
C ILE A 345 5.72 16.70 15.45
N THR A 346 6.99 17.12 15.47
CA THR A 346 7.38 18.52 15.26
C THR A 346 8.45 18.69 14.19
N THR A 347 9.28 17.67 13.98
CA THR A 347 10.46 17.70 13.12
C THR A 347 10.50 16.50 12.18
N LEU A 348 11.37 16.55 11.17
CA LEU A 348 11.61 15.42 10.26
C LEU A 348 12.29 14.25 10.97
N GLY A 349 13.16 14.52 11.95
CA GLY A 349 13.73 13.47 12.81
C GLY A 349 12.66 12.68 13.58
N ASP A 350 11.58 13.33 14.02
CA ASP A 350 10.46 12.64 14.67
C ASP A 350 9.77 11.65 13.70
N ILE A 351 9.71 11.98 12.40
CA ILE A 351 9.14 11.12 11.37
C ILE A 351 10.03 9.90 11.16
N ASP A 352 11.33 10.10 10.96
CA ASP A 352 12.32 9.04 10.76
C ASP A 352 12.28 8.02 11.92
N ASP A 353 12.26 8.51 13.17
CA ASP A 353 12.13 7.70 14.39
C ASP A 353 10.84 6.86 14.40
N ILE A 354 9.72 7.45 13.99
CA ILE A 354 8.42 6.77 13.98
C ILE A 354 8.37 5.73 12.85
N GLU A 355 8.96 6.00 11.70
CA GLU A 355 9.06 5.05 10.60
C GLU A 355 9.88 3.82 10.99
N GLU A 356 11.00 4.02 11.68
CA GLU A 356 11.80 2.91 12.22
C GLU A 356 10.98 2.09 13.22
N MET A 357 10.25 2.76 14.13
CA MET A 357 9.35 2.07 15.06
C MET A 357 8.26 1.25 14.37
N ILE A 358 7.66 1.77 13.30
CA ILE A 358 6.65 1.05 12.51
C ILE A 358 7.28 -0.12 11.76
N ALA A 359 8.49 0.03 11.22
CA ALA A 359 9.19 -1.02 10.48
C ALA A 359 9.56 -2.25 11.34
N VAL A 360 9.77 -2.05 12.65
CA VAL A 360 10.09 -3.11 13.62
C VAL A 360 8.84 -3.90 14.06
N ILE A 361 7.63 -3.42 13.77
CA ILE A 361 6.39 -4.16 13.98
C ILE A 361 6.29 -5.27 12.94
#